data_AF-B0ZYA9-F1
#
_entry.id   AF-B0ZYA9-F1
#
_cell.length_a   1.000
_cell.length_b   1.000
_cell.length_c   1.000
_cell.angle_alpha   90.00
_cell.angle_beta   90.00
_cell.angle_gamma   90.00
#
_symmetry.space_group_name_H-M   'P 1'
#
loop_
_entity.id
_entity.type
_entity.pdbx_description
1 polymer ?
#
loop_
_entity_poly.entity_id
_entity_poly.type
_entity_poly.pdbx_seq_one_letter_code
_entity_poly.pdbx_strand_id
1 'polypeptide(L)'
;FIDCISGQNRRLKNNFSVVDTFFQNVLNEHLKPGRESSTIVDLMIDMKKKQEKDGDALKFTTDHLKGMISDIFVAGIGGVAGITLWGMTELIRNPRVMKKVQDEIRTTLGDKKERIKEEDLNQLHYFKLVVKETLRLH
;
A
#
# COMPACT_ATOMS: atom_id res chain seq x y z
N PHE A 1 -23.63 24.01 -5.52
CA PHE A 1 -25.10 24.01 -5.67
C PHE A 1 -25.57 22.80 -6.47
N ILE A 2 -25.05 22.58 -7.69
CA ILE A 2 -25.37 21.40 -8.52
C ILE A 2 -25.06 20.07 -7.80
N ASP A 3 -23.93 19.95 -7.11
CA ASP A 3 -23.53 18.72 -6.42
C ASP A 3 -24.42 18.31 -5.25
N CYS A 4 -25.12 19.26 -4.62
CA CYS A 4 -26.09 18.97 -3.59
C CYS A 4 -27.39 18.41 -4.19
N ILE A 5 -27.82 18.97 -5.32
CA ILE A 5 -29.04 18.56 -6.02
C ILE A 5 -28.84 17.22 -6.73
N SER A 6 -27.69 17.00 -7.37
CA SER A 6 -27.34 15.74 -8.03
C SER A 6 -27.00 14.60 -7.06
N GLY A 7 -26.94 14.89 -5.76
CA GLY A 7 -26.62 13.92 -4.71
C GLY A 7 -25.13 13.54 -4.63
N GLN A 8 -24.26 14.12 -5.46
CA GLN A 8 -22.81 13.87 -5.43
C GLN A 8 -22.20 14.24 -4.07
N ASN A 9 -22.62 15.36 -3.48
CA ASN A 9 -22.14 15.77 -2.16
C ASN A 9 -22.55 14.77 -1.06
N ARG A 10 -23.77 14.21 -1.16
CA ARG A 10 -24.23 13.15 -0.24
C ARG A 10 -23.39 11.89 -0.40
N ARG A 11 -23.11 11.47 -1.65
CA ARG A 11 -22.26 10.31 -1.93
C ARG A 11 -20.84 10.50 -1.41
N LEU A 12 -20.23 11.68 -1.62
CA LEU A 12 -18.91 11.99 -1.12
C LEU A 12 -18.85 11.92 0.41
N LYS A 13 -19.82 12.53 1.11
CA LYS A 13 -19.90 12.47 2.58
C LYS A 13 -20.06 11.05 3.10
N ASN A 14 -20.90 10.24 2.44
CA ASN A 14 -21.05 8.82 2.80
C ASN A 14 -19.75 8.05 2.62
N ASN A 15 -19.07 8.22 1.49
CA ASN A 15 -17.78 7.58 1.24
C ASN A 15 -16.73 8.03 2.27
N PHE A 16 -16.67 9.32 2.56
CA PHE A 16 -15.77 9.86 3.59
C PHE A 16 -16.05 9.24 4.96
N SER A 17 -17.32 9.11 5.35
CA SER A 17 -17.70 8.47 6.61
C SER A 17 -17.26 7.01 6.68
N VAL A 18 -17.37 6.26 5.58
CA VAL A 18 -16.92 4.86 5.50
C VAL A 18 -15.40 4.78 5.68
N VAL A 19 -14.66 5.61 4.95
CA VAL A 19 -13.18 5.66 5.00
C VAL A 19 -12.70 6.10 6.39
N ASP A 20 -13.32 7.13 6.97
CA ASP A 20 -13.00 7.61 8.31
C ASP A 20 -13.23 6.53 9.38
N THR A 21 -14.36 5.83 9.30
CA THR A 21 -14.70 4.72 10.21
C THR A 21 -13.67 3.59 10.08
N PHE A 22 -13.24 3.26 8.87
CA PHE A 22 -12.20 2.27 8.63
C PHE A 22 -10.89 2.64 9.32
N PHE A 23 -10.37 3.86 9.10
CA PHE A 23 -9.11 4.29 9.73
C PHE A 23 -9.22 4.48 11.24
N GLN A 24 -10.40 4.86 11.74
CA GLN A 24 -10.66 4.85 13.18
C GLN A 24 -10.55 3.44 13.76
N ASN A 25 -11.08 2.42 13.08
CA ASN A 25 -10.97 1.03 13.53
C ASN A 25 -9.52 0.54 13.50
N VAL A 26 -8.75 0.87 12.46
CA VAL A 26 -7.30 0.60 12.40
C VAL A 26 -6.63 1.23 13.62
N LEU A 27 -6.84 2.51 13.87
CA LEU A 27 -6.22 3.19 15.01
C LEU A 27 -6.61 2.54 16.35
N ASN A 28 -7.89 2.21 16.54
CA ASN A 28 -8.37 1.54 17.74
C ASN A 28 -7.70 0.18 17.97
N GLU A 29 -7.38 -0.54 16.90
CA GLU A 29 -6.68 -1.82 16.98
C GLU A 29 -5.22 -1.66 17.43
N HIS A 30 -4.55 -0.60 16.95
CA HIS A 30 -3.19 -0.24 17.33
C HIS A 30 -3.08 0.32 18.76
N LEU A 31 -4.17 0.85 19.32
CA LEU A 31 -4.21 1.30 20.71
C LEU A 31 -4.36 0.15 21.73
N LYS A 32 -4.65 -1.07 21.28
CA LYS A 32 -4.79 -2.23 22.19
C LYS A 32 -3.42 -2.66 22.75
N PRO A 33 -3.32 -2.92 24.06
CA PRO A 33 -2.08 -3.40 24.66
C PRO A 33 -1.75 -4.83 24.21
N GLY A 34 -0.46 -5.19 24.21
CA GLY A 34 0.00 -6.57 23.94
C GLY A 34 0.38 -6.87 22.48
N ARG A 35 0.59 -5.85 21.64
CA ARG A 35 1.20 -6.04 20.31
C ARG A 35 2.72 -6.10 20.42
N GLU A 36 3.32 -7.11 19.78
CA GLU A 36 4.76 -7.33 19.72
C GLU A 36 5.44 -6.61 18.54
N SER A 37 4.67 -6.09 17.58
CA SER A 37 5.20 -5.46 16.36
C SER A 37 5.02 -3.95 16.35
N SER A 38 6.11 -3.19 16.16
CA SER A 38 6.08 -1.74 15.91
C SER A 38 5.81 -1.46 14.43
N THR A 39 4.61 -0.99 14.10
CA THR A 39 4.27 -0.48 12.78
C THR A 39 4.47 1.03 12.69
N ILE A 40 4.35 1.59 11.48
CA ILE A 40 4.34 3.05 11.26
C ILE A 40 3.20 3.72 12.05
N VAL A 41 2.05 3.06 12.19
CA VAL A 41 0.91 3.59 12.96
C VAL A 41 1.25 3.69 14.44
N ASP A 42 1.97 2.70 14.98
CA ASP A 42 2.39 2.70 16.39
C ASP A 42 3.40 3.84 16.66
N LEU A 43 4.35 4.05 15.73
CA LEU A 43 5.28 5.19 15.79
C LEU A 43 4.54 6.53 15.78
N MET A 44 3.52 6.68 14.92
CA MET A 44 2.70 7.89 14.87
C MET A 44 1.92 8.14 16.17
N ILE A 45 1.38 7.09 16.78
CA ILE A 45 0.71 7.16 18.09
C ILE A 45 1.70 7.62 19.17
N ASP A 46 2.91 7.06 19.17
CA ASP A 46 3.93 7.39 20.17
C ASP A 46 4.45 8.82 20.00
N MET A 47 4.61 9.29 18.76
CA MET A 47 4.91 10.70 18.45
C MET A 47 3.84 11.64 19.02
N LYS A 48 2.55 11.30 18.85
CA LYS A 48 1.44 12.06 19.43
C LYS A 48 1.52 12.10 20.95
N LYS A 49 1.71 10.95 21.61
CA LYS A 49 1.84 10.86 23.08
C LYS A 49 3.02 11.66 23.62
N LYS A 50 4.13 11.72 22.88
CA LYS A 50 5.32 12.50 23.27
C LYS A 50 5.05 14.00 23.21
N GLN A 51 4.43 14.49 22.13
CA GLN A 51 4.07 15.90 22.02
C GLN A 51 3.08 16.37 23.09
N GLU A 52 2.12 15.52 23.46
CA GLU A 52 1.18 15.83 24.55
C GLU A 52 1.90 16.05 25.89
N LYS A 53 3.05 15.41 26.12
CA LYS A 53 3.87 15.58 27.33
C LYS A 53 4.79 16.80 27.27
N ASP A 54 5.36 17.07 26.10
CA ASP A 54 6.38 18.12 25.92
C ASP A 54 5.77 19.53 25.78
N GLY A 55 4.44 19.66 25.68
CA GLY A 55 3.73 20.94 25.64
C GLY A 55 3.92 21.72 24.34
N ASP A 56 4.27 21.02 23.26
CA ASP A 56 4.65 21.60 21.97
C ASP A 56 3.47 22.29 21.25
N ALA A 57 3.77 23.29 20.41
CA ALA A 57 2.78 24.14 19.75
C ALA A 57 2.02 23.42 18.62
N LEU A 58 2.64 22.43 17.98
CA LEU A 58 2.01 21.54 17.00
C LEU A 58 1.39 20.35 17.72
N LYS A 59 0.06 20.32 17.87
CA LYS A 59 -0.65 19.20 18.47
C LYS A 59 -1.19 18.26 17.40
N PHE A 60 -0.55 17.11 17.20
CA PHE A 60 -1.10 16.07 16.32
C PHE A 60 -2.43 15.53 16.87
N THR A 61 -3.52 15.77 16.13
CA THR A 61 -4.85 15.26 16.43
C THR A 61 -5.04 13.86 15.87
N THR A 62 -6.05 13.17 16.37
CA THR A 62 -6.47 11.87 15.81
C THR A 62 -6.86 11.97 14.33
N ASP A 63 -7.42 13.10 13.91
CA ASP A 63 -7.76 13.33 12.50
C ASP A 63 -6.51 13.52 11.63
N HIS A 64 -5.45 14.15 12.15
CA HIS A 64 -4.16 14.20 11.46
C HIS A 64 -3.56 12.79 11.30
N LEU A 65 -3.66 11.94 12.32
CA LEU A 65 -3.22 10.55 12.22
C LEU A 65 -4.01 9.77 11.16
N LYS A 66 -5.34 9.84 11.19
CA LYS A 66 -6.21 9.21 10.18
C LYS A 66 -5.89 9.73 8.76
N GLY A 67 -5.65 11.03 8.62
CA GLY A 67 -5.25 11.65 7.36
C GLY A 67 -3.94 11.09 6.81
N MET A 68 -2.89 11.00 7.65
CA MET A 68 -1.60 10.43 7.24
C MET A 68 -1.70 8.95 6.87
N ILE A 69 -2.43 8.15 7.66
CA ILE A 69 -2.66 6.74 7.35
C ILE A 69 -3.39 6.61 6.02
N SER A 70 -4.41 7.43 5.79
CA SER A 70 -5.14 7.47 4.52
C SER A 70 -4.24 7.82 3.34
N ASP A 71 -3.37 8.83 3.49
CA ASP A 71 -2.47 9.27 2.43
C ASP A 71 -1.50 8.15 2.02
N ILE A 72 -0.85 7.51 2.99
CA ILE A 72 0.06 6.38 2.76
C ILE A 72 -0.68 5.22 2.08
N PHE A 73 -1.89 4.90 2.56
CA PHE A 73 -2.68 3.79 2.02
C PHE A 73 -3.08 4.04 0.56
N VAL A 74 -3.58 5.22 0.24
CA VAL A 74 -4.00 5.58 -1.13
C VAL A 74 -2.80 5.63 -2.06
N ALA A 75 -1.69 6.24 -1.62
CA ALA A 75 -0.45 6.30 -2.40
C ALA A 75 0.10 4.90 -2.73
N GLY A 76 0.06 3.97 -1.77
CA GLY A 76 0.57 2.61 -1.95
C GLY A 76 -0.24 1.75 -2.93
N ILE A 77 -1.57 1.91 -2.96
CA ILE A 77 -2.43 1.03 -3.75
C ILE A 77 -2.48 1.44 -5.22
N GLY A 78 -2.70 2.73 -5.50
CA GLY A 78 -2.97 3.20 -6.85
C GLY A 78 -1.84 2.90 -7.83
N GLY A 79 -0.60 3.20 -7.43
CA GLY A 79 0.58 2.98 -8.28
C GLY A 79 0.85 1.49 -8.53
N VAL A 80 0.88 0.67 -7.47
CA VAL A 80 1.26 -0.75 -7.56
C VAL A 80 0.23 -1.55 -8.35
N ALA A 81 -1.07 -1.27 -8.18
CA ALA A 81 -2.12 -1.93 -8.94
C ALA A 81 -2.01 -1.62 -10.45
N GLY A 82 -1.75 -0.36 -10.80
CA GLY A 82 -1.54 0.06 -12.19
C GLY A 82 -0.32 -0.63 -12.82
N ILE A 83 0.83 -0.59 -12.14
CA ILE A 83 2.07 -1.21 -12.64
C ILE A 83 1.89 -2.73 -12.81
N THR A 84 1.19 -3.40 -11.88
CA THR A 84 0.93 -4.84 -11.98
C THR A 84 0.02 -5.16 -13.16
N LEU A 85 -1.04 -4.36 -13.37
CA LEU A 85 -1.95 -4.53 -14.50
C LEU A 85 -1.21 -4.38 -15.83
N TRP A 86 -0.38 -3.34 -15.96
CA TRP A 86 0.44 -3.12 -17.14
C TRP A 86 1.49 -4.21 -17.34
N GLY A 87 2.17 -4.62 -16.28
CA GLY A 87 3.16 -5.71 -16.33
C GLY A 87 2.54 -7.01 -16.82
N MET A 88 1.37 -7.40 -16.30
CA MET A 88 0.63 -8.57 -16.78
C MET A 88 0.17 -8.40 -18.23
N THR A 89 -0.31 -7.22 -18.60
CA THR A 89 -0.74 -6.91 -19.98
C THR A 89 0.41 -7.06 -20.96
N GLU A 90 1.57 -6.47 -20.68
CA GLU A 90 2.75 -6.55 -21.55
C GLU A 90 3.32 -7.96 -21.63
N LEU A 91 3.28 -8.73 -20.54
CA LEU A 91 3.67 -10.13 -20.56
C LEU A 91 2.72 -10.98 -21.42
N ILE A 92 1.40 -10.79 -21.33
CA ILE A 92 0.41 -11.50 -22.16
C ILE A 92 0.61 -11.16 -23.65
N ARG A 93 0.89 -9.89 -23.96
CA ARG A 93 1.16 -9.43 -25.34
C ARG A 93 2.50 -9.93 -25.90
N ASN A 94 3.44 -10.30 -25.02
CA ASN A 94 4.77 -10.80 -25.40
C ASN A 94 5.01 -12.22 -24.85
N PRO A 95 4.37 -13.28 -25.41
CA PRO A 95 4.48 -14.65 -24.90
C PRO A 95 5.91 -15.19 -24.78
N ARG A 96 6.82 -14.73 -25.65
CA ARG A 96 8.26 -15.07 -25.59
C ARG A 96 8.90 -14.56 -24.29
N VAL A 97 8.58 -13.33 -23.89
CA VAL A 97 9.09 -12.71 -22.66
C VAL A 97 8.46 -13.38 -21.44
N MET A 98 7.14 -13.62 -21.46
CA MET A 98 6.43 -14.37 -20.42
C MET A 98 7.05 -15.74 -20.18
N LYS A 99 7.26 -16.52 -21.25
CA LYS A 99 7.89 -17.83 -21.14
C LYS A 99 9.27 -17.75 -20.50
N LYS A 100 10.10 -16.79 -20.95
CA LYS A 100 11.45 -16.62 -20.41
C LYS A 100 11.47 -16.24 -18.92
N VAL A 101 10.54 -15.39 -18.46
CA VAL A 101 10.39 -15.09 -17.02
C VAL A 101 9.95 -16.32 -16.23
N GLN A 102 8.96 -17.06 -16.72
CA GLN A 102 8.49 -18.28 -16.06
C GLN A 102 9.59 -19.34 -15.97
N ASP A 103 10.36 -19.51 -17.04
CA ASP A 103 11.48 -20.45 -17.09
C ASP A 103 12.59 -20.04 -16.11
N GLU A 104 12.92 -18.74 -16.01
CA GLU A 104 13.87 -18.24 -14.99
C GLU A 104 13.38 -18.55 -13.58
N ILE A 105 12.11 -18.28 -13.27
CA ILE A 105 11.54 -18.52 -11.94
C ILE A 105 11.61 -20.01 -11.58
N ARG A 106 11.16 -20.89 -12.48
CA ARG A 106 11.17 -22.34 -12.26
C ARG A 106 12.59 -22.90 -12.10
N THR A 107 13.52 -22.43 -12.91
CA THR A 107 14.91 -22.93 -12.89
C THR A 107 15.65 -22.45 -11.64
N THR A 108 15.43 -21.21 -11.21
CA THR A 108 16.16 -20.61 -10.10
C THR A 108 15.55 -20.96 -8.73
N LEU A 109 14.23 -20.99 -8.61
CA LEU A 109 13.54 -21.18 -7.31
C LEU A 109 12.93 -22.57 -7.13
N GLY A 110 12.76 -23.32 -8.23
CA GLY A 110 12.15 -24.65 -8.23
C GLY A 110 10.62 -24.63 -8.02
N ASP A 111 9.97 -25.74 -8.38
CA ASP A 111 8.50 -25.85 -8.35
C ASP A 111 7.91 -26.10 -6.94
N LYS A 112 8.75 -26.32 -5.93
CA LYS A 112 8.34 -26.79 -4.60
C LYS A 112 8.36 -25.71 -3.52
N LYS A 113 8.76 -24.48 -3.86
CA LYS A 113 8.88 -23.42 -2.88
C LYS A 113 7.50 -22.80 -2.59
N GLU A 114 6.98 -23.07 -1.40
CA GLU A 114 5.65 -22.62 -0.98
C GLU A 114 5.55 -21.08 -0.84
N ARG A 115 6.64 -20.44 -0.39
CA ARG A 115 6.66 -18.99 -0.17
C ARG A 115 7.96 -18.36 -0.65
N ILE A 116 7.82 -17.32 -1.47
CA ILE A 116 8.94 -16.50 -1.96
C ILE A 116 9.31 -15.47 -0.90
N LYS A 117 10.60 -15.35 -0.61
CA LYS A 117 11.18 -14.33 0.27
C LYS A 117 11.88 -13.25 -0.55
N GLU A 118 12.16 -12.11 0.06
CA GLU A 118 12.86 -11.01 -0.60
C GLU A 118 14.25 -11.42 -1.12
N GLU A 119 14.95 -12.26 -0.37
CA GLU A 119 16.25 -12.82 -0.75
C GLU A 119 16.21 -13.61 -2.07
N ASP A 120 15.08 -14.26 -2.37
CA ASP A 120 14.91 -15.05 -3.59
C ASP A 120 14.84 -14.17 -4.83
N LEU A 121 14.28 -12.97 -4.69
CA LEU A 121 14.18 -12.00 -5.78
C LEU A 121 15.57 -11.56 -6.25
N ASN A 122 16.61 -11.68 -5.41
CA ASN A 122 17.97 -11.35 -5.79
C ASN A 122 18.51 -12.21 -6.93
N GLN A 123 18.01 -13.43 -7.04
CA GLN A 123 18.45 -14.40 -8.05
C GLN A 123 17.67 -14.28 -9.37
N LEU A 124 16.54 -13.56 -9.38
CA LEU A 124 15.68 -13.40 -10.57
C LEU A 124 16.09 -12.15 -11.38
N HIS A 125 17.16 -12.26 -12.15
CA HIS A 125 17.73 -11.13 -12.89
C HIS A 125 16.82 -10.65 -14.03
N TYR A 126 16.29 -11.57 -14.83
CA TYR A 126 15.44 -11.26 -15.97
C TYR A 126 14.07 -10.73 -15.54
N PHE A 127 13.47 -11.29 -14.49
CA PHE A 127 12.26 -10.74 -13.87
C PHE A 127 12.45 -9.28 -13.45
N LYS A 128 13.57 -8.93 -12.82
CA LYS A 128 13.88 -7.54 -12.46
C LYS A 128 13.97 -6.62 -13.69
N LEU A 129 14.52 -7.10 -14.80
CA LEU A 129 14.54 -6.34 -16.05
C LEU A 129 13.14 -6.11 -16.61
N VAL A 130 12.26 -7.11 -16.53
CA VAL A 130 10.85 -6.96 -16.96
C VAL A 130 10.10 -5.94 -16.10
N VAL A 131 10.28 -5.97 -14.78
CA VAL A 131 9.69 -4.97 -13.89
C VAL A 131 10.20 -3.57 -14.23
N LYS A 132 11.52 -3.40 -14.41
CA LYS A 132 12.11 -2.12 -14.80
C LYS A 132 11.59 -1.62 -16.14
N GLU A 133 11.44 -2.50 -17.12
CA GLU A 133 10.93 -2.13 -18.44
C GLU A 133 9.45 -1.75 -18.40
N THR A 134 8.65 -2.44 -17.58
CA THR A 134 7.25 -2.08 -17.33
C THR A 134 7.14 -0.67 -16.76
N LEU A 135 7.96 -0.35 -15.75
CA LEU A 135 8.04 1.00 -15.15
C LEU A 135 8.58 2.07 -16.11
N ARG A 136 9.41 1.69 -17.10
CA ARG A 136 9.91 2.63 -18.11
C ARG A 136 8.81 3.01 -19.10
N LEU A 137 7.88 2.09 -19.35
CA LEU A 137 6.78 2.27 -20.32
C LEU A 137 5.55 2.96 -19.72
N HIS A 138 5.33 2.83 -18.41
CA HIS A 138 4.11 3.24 -17.71
C HIS A 138 4.43 3.99 -16.42
#